data_AF-A0A928XWW1-F1
#
_entry.id   AF-A0A928XWW1-F1
#
_cell.length_a   1.000
_cell.length_b   1.000
_cell.length_c   1.000
_cell.angle_alpha   90.00
_cell.angle_beta   90.00
_cell.angle_gamma   90.00
#
_symmetry.space_group_name_H-M   'P 1'
#
loop_
_entity.id
_entity.type
_entity.pdbx_description
1 polymer ?
#
loop_
_entity_poly.entity_id
_entity_poly.type
_entity_poly.pdbx_seq_one_letter_code
_entity_poly.pdbx_strand_id
1 'polypeptide(L)'
;MSFIALILSLFALLFSKAADFLTTIQHVGMNGESNPFARKCFDRFGFKGGLMVVALVWTFIVAVTYSYAWLTDGVATRWVTAVVGGGIAWVQWDAARFNRTGRTSWLTRQALFLYCRWTQRWRGR
;
A
#
# COMPACT_ATOMS: atom_id res chain seq x y z
N MET A 1 -3.32 -23.97 -10.50
CA MET A 1 -3.60 -23.35 -9.18
C MET A 1 -2.82 -22.05 -8.93
N SER A 2 -1.52 -21.96 -9.26
CA SER A 2 -0.71 -20.74 -9.01
C SER A 2 -1.19 -19.47 -9.73
N PHE A 3 -1.75 -19.57 -10.94
CA PHE A 3 -2.29 -18.42 -11.67
C PHE A 3 -3.56 -17.85 -11.03
N ILE A 4 -4.40 -18.71 -10.45
CA ILE A 4 -5.60 -18.27 -9.73
C ILE A 4 -5.19 -17.43 -8.51
N ALA A 5 -4.16 -17.85 -7.77
CA ALA A 5 -3.61 -17.08 -6.66
C ALA A 5 -3.08 -15.71 -7.10
N LEU A 6 -2.37 -15.65 -8.23
CA LEU A 6 -1.93 -14.38 -8.82
C LEU A 6 -3.11 -13.48 -9.17
N ILE A 7 -4.12 -14.00 -9.87
CA ILE A 7 -5.34 -13.25 -10.24
C ILE A 7 -6.03 -12.69 -9.00
N LEU A 8 -6.26 -13.52 -7.98
CA LEU A 8 -6.91 -13.11 -6.73
C LEU A 8 -6.09 -12.04 -6.00
N SER A 9 -4.77 -12.20 -5.93
CA SER A 9 -3.90 -11.19 -5.32
C SER A 9 -3.90 -9.87 -6.09
N LEU A 10 -3.95 -9.91 -7.42
CA LEU A 10 -4.02 -8.71 -8.27
C LEU A 10 -5.35 -7.99 -8.06
N PHE A 11 -6.47 -8.72 -8.04
CA PHE A 11 -7.77 -8.13 -7.70
C PHE A 11 -7.76 -7.51 -6.30
N ALA A 12 -7.21 -8.21 -5.30
CA ALA A 12 -7.09 -7.69 -3.94
C ALA A 12 -6.29 -6.37 -3.91
N LEU A 13 -5.16 -6.29 -4.65
CA LEU A 13 -4.37 -5.07 -4.80
C LEU A 13 -5.15 -3.93 -5.46
N LEU A 14 -5.86 -4.21 -6.56
CA LEU A 14 -6.64 -3.20 -7.26
C LEU A 14 -7.78 -2.66 -6.38
N PHE A 15 -8.53 -3.54 -5.72
CA PHE A 15 -9.63 -3.13 -4.83
C PHE A 15 -9.15 -2.37 -3.60
N SER A 16 -8.08 -2.85 -2.96
CA SER A 16 -7.51 -2.17 -1.79
C SER A 16 -6.90 -0.81 -2.16
N LYS A 17 -6.24 -0.70 -3.32
CA LYS A 17 -5.73 0.59 -3.81
C LYS A 17 -6.85 1.57 -4.16
N ALA A 18 -7.93 1.09 -4.77
CA ALA A 18 -9.10 1.92 -5.05
C ALA A 18 -9.75 2.42 -3.76
N ALA A 19 -9.90 1.56 -2.75
CA ALA A 19 -10.42 1.93 -1.44
C ALA A 19 -9.52 2.95 -0.73
N ASP A 20 -8.20 2.74 -0.75
CA ASP A 20 -7.20 3.66 -0.22
C ASP A 20 -7.28 5.04 -0.91
N PHE A 21 -7.34 5.08 -2.23
CA PHE A 21 -7.47 6.31 -3.01
C PHE A 21 -8.77 7.08 -2.69
N LEU A 22 -9.91 6.39 -2.68
CA LEU A 22 -11.21 7.00 -2.38
C LEU A 22 -11.28 7.53 -0.95
N THR A 23 -10.81 6.75 0.02
CA THR A 23 -10.83 7.16 1.43
C THR A 23 -9.86 8.30 1.69
N THR A 24 -8.70 8.33 1.03
CA THR A 24 -7.74 9.44 1.10
C THR A 24 -8.33 10.73 0.56
N ILE A 25 -9.03 10.67 -0.58
CA ILE A 25 -9.73 11.82 -1.16
C ILE A 25 -10.82 12.35 -0.22
N GLN A 26 -11.57 11.45 0.41
CA GLN A 26 -12.75 11.81 1.20
C GLN A 26 -12.42 12.26 2.63
N HIS A 27 -11.39 11.72 3.28
CA HIS A 27 -11.22 11.84 4.74
C HIS A 27 -9.86 12.33 5.23
N VAL A 28 -8.79 12.33 4.42
CA VAL A 28 -7.42 12.68 4.89
C VAL A 28 -7.06 14.13 4.56
N GLY A 29 -7.32 14.57 3.32
CA GLY A 29 -6.87 15.88 2.83
C GLY A 29 -5.34 16.03 2.80
N MET A 30 -4.86 17.19 2.36
CA MET A 30 -3.43 17.43 2.08
C MET A 30 -2.54 17.45 3.34
N ASN A 31 -3.12 17.72 4.51
CA ASN A 31 -2.39 17.85 5.78
C ASN A 31 -2.26 16.53 6.58
N GLY A 32 -2.99 15.48 6.23
CA GLY A 32 -2.91 14.18 6.90
C GLY A 32 -1.82 13.25 6.34
N GLU A 33 -1.20 13.61 5.22
CA GLU A 33 -0.23 12.75 4.54
C GLU A 33 1.15 12.78 5.22
N SER A 34 1.57 11.61 5.70
CA SER A 34 2.84 11.41 6.41
C SER A 34 4.00 11.06 5.47
N ASN A 35 3.71 10.68 4.22
CA ASN A 35 4.72 10.26 3.27
C ASN A 35 5.43 11.48 2.63
N PRO A 36 6.76 11.64 2.81
CA PRO A 36 7.51 12.79 2.29
C PRO A 36 7.54 12.84 0.76
N PHE A 37 7.43 11.69 0.07
CA PHE A 37 7.32 11.65 -1.38
C PHE A 37 5.95 12.14 -1.84
N ALA A 38 4.88 11.65 -1.20
CA ALA A 38 3.52 12.06 -1.54
C ALA A 38 3.29 13.56 -1.29
N ARG A 39 3.82 14.10 -0.17
CA ARG A 39 3.82 15.55 0.10
C ARG A 39 4.47 16.36 -1.02
N LYS A 40 5.69 15.99 -1.45
CA LYS A 40 6.36 16.68 -2.58
C LYS A 40 5.52 16.64 -3.86
N CYS A 41 4.84 15.52 -4.12
CA CYS A 41 3.92 15.42 -5.26
C CYS A 41 2.68 16.30 -5.08
N PHE A 42 2.11 16.36 -3.88
CA PHE A 42 0.94 17.20 -3.58
C PHE A 42 1.27 18.69 -3.67
N ASP A 43 2.45 19.10 -3.19
CA ASP A 43 2.90 20.49 -3.26
C ASP A 43 3.12 20.94 -4.71
N ARG A 44 3.58 20.04 -5.58
CA ARG A 44 3.92 20.37 -6.98
C ARG A 44 2.72 20.27 -7.94
N PHE A 45 1.83 19.31 -7.75
CA PHE A 45 0.73 19.02 -8.67
C PHE A 45 -0.66 19.21 -8.06
N GLY A 46 -0.73 19.73 -6.82
CA GLY A 46 -1.95 19.76 -6.02
C GLY A 46 -2.33 18.38 -5.47
N PHE A 47 -3.22 18.35 -4.47
CA PHE A 47 -3.62 17.11 -3.78
C PHE A 47 -4.10 16.01 -4.74
N LYS A 48 -5.05 16.32 -5.64
CA LYS A 48 -5.58 15.36 -6.62
C LYS A 48 -4.52 14.92 -7.64
N GLY A 49 -3.70 15.84 -8.12
CA GLY A 49 -2.65 15.56 -9.11
C GLY A 49 -1.55 14.68 -8.55
N GLY A 50 -1.05 14.99 -7.35
CA GLY A 50 -0.04 14.15 -6.71
C GLY A 50 -0.58 12.78 -6.26
N LEU A 51 -1.87 12.68 -5.88
CA LEU A 51 -2.53 11.39 -5.66
C LEU A 51 -2.52 10.53 -6.94
N MET A 52 -2.78 11.16 -8.09
CA MET A 52 -2.73 10.48 -9.38
C MET A 52 -1.30 10.05 -9.75
N VAL A 53 -0.28 10.86 -9.48
CA VAL A 53 1.13 10.49 -9.68
C VAL A 53 1.50 9.27 -8.81
N VAL A 54 1.13 9.27 -7.53
CA VAL A 54 1.38 8.15 -6.64
C VAL A 54 0.65 6.89 -7.11
N ALA A 55 -0.59 7.02 -7.59
CA ALA A 55 -1.34 5.91 -8.17
C ALA A 55 -0.66 5.37 -9.45
N LEU A 56 -0.17 6.23 -10.33
CA LEU A 56 0.53 5.83 -11.55
C LEU A 56 1.84 5.09 -11.26
N VAL A 57 2.65 5.61 -10.33
CA VAL A 57 3.89 4.93 -9.91
C VAL A 57 3.59 3.55 -9.33
N TRP A 58 2.56 3.45 -8.49
CA TRP A 58 2.11 2.17 -7.95
C TRP A 58 1.65 1.21 -9.06
N THR A 59 0.82 1.68 -10.00
CA THR A 59 0.33 0.87 -11.13
C THR A 59 1.48 0.36 -11.98
N PHE A 60 2.50 1.20 -12.23
CA PHE A 60 3.69 0.80 -12.98
C PHE A 60 4.45 -0.33 -12.26
N ILE A 61 4.70 -0.20 -10.95
CA ILE A 61 5.38 -1.23 -10.15
C ILE A 61 4.59 -2.55 -10.19
N VAL A 62 3.28 -2.48 -9.99
CA VAL A 62 2.40 -3.68 -10.03
C VAL A 62 2.43 -4.31 -11.41
N ALA A 63 2.29 -3.52 -12.48
CA ALA A 63 2.30 -4.02 -13.85
C ALA A 63 3.61 -4.75 -14.17
N VAL A 64 4.77 -4.17 -13.86
CA VAL A 64 6.08 -4.81 -14.08
C VAL A 64 6.20 -6.10 -13.27
N THR A 65 5.84 -6.06 -11.98
CA THR A 65 6.00 -7.21 -11.08
C THR A 65 5.09 -8.37 -11.47
N TYR A 66 3.82 -8.10 -11.77
CA TYR A 66 2.85 -9.13 -12.15
C TYR A 66 3.10 -9.65 -13.56
N SER A 67 3.56 -8.81 -14.50
CA SER A 67 3.94 -9.27 -15.84
C SER A 67 5.12 -10.24 -15.76
N TYR A 68 6.13 -9.91 -14.95
CA TYR A 68 7.25 -10.82 -14.69
C TYR A 68 6.80 -12.14 -14.05
N ALA A 69 5.94 -12.08 -13.03
CA ALA A 69 5.40 -13.27 -12.37
C ALA A 69 4.50 -14.12 -13.30
N TRP A 70 3.89 -13.51 -14.31
CA TRP A 70 3.08 -14.22 -15.30
C TRP A 70 3.94 -14.97 -16.34
N LEU A 71 5.04 -14.35 -16.75
CA LEU A 71 5.93 -14.85 -17.79
C LEU A 71 6.98 -15.84 -17.27
N THR A 72 7.25 -15.87 -15.96
CA THR A 72 8.14 -16.86 -15.37
C THR A 72 7.47 -18.23 -15.24
N ASP A 73 8.19 -19.31 -15.50
CA ASP A 73 7.74 -20.70 -15.26
C ASP A 73 7.83 -21.12 -13.78
N GLY A 74 8.46 -20.30 -12.92
CA GLY A 74 8.65 -20.60 -11.51
C GLY A 74 7.36 -20.56 -10.70
N VAL A 75 6.82 -21.72 -10.33
CA VAL A 75 5.63 -21.84 -9.45
C VAL A 75 5.85 -21.15 -8.09
N ALA A 76 7.05 -21.27 -7.52
CA ALA A 76 7.41 -20.61 -6.27
C ALA A 76 7.37 -19.08 -6.40
N THR A 77 7.90 -18.52 -7.50
CA THR A 77 7.86 -17.09 -7.78
C THR A 77 6.43 -16.57 -7.82
N ARG A 78 5.53 -17.29 -8.49
CA ARG A 78 4.09 -16.95 -8.56
C ARG A 78 3.43 -16.91 -7.19
N TRP A 79 3.73 -17.89 -6.33
CA TRP A 79 3.22 -17.93 -4.96
C TRP A 79 3.78 -16.81 -4.09
N VAL A 80 5.09 -16.56 -4.14
CA VAL A 80 5.73 -15.47 -3.41
C VAL A 80 5.13 -14.13 -3.83
N THR A 81 4.98 -13.88 -5.13
CA THR A 81 4.33 -12.65 -5.63
C THR A 81 2.89 -12.55 -5.15
N ALA A 82 2.11 -13.64 -5.18
CA ALA A 82 0.72 -13.62 -4.71
C ALA A 82 0.60 -13.35 -3.20
N VAL A 83 1.47 -13.96 -2.37
CA VAL A 83 1.49 -13.77 -0.91
C VAL A 83 1.93 -12.35 -0.55
N VAL A 84 3.01 -11.85 -1.17
CA VAL A 84 3.49 -10.49 -0.96
C VAL A 84 2.44 -9.47 -1.43
N GLY A 85 1.83 -9.69 -2.60
CA GLY A 85 0.74 -8.87 -3.11
C GLY A 85 -0.47 -8.84 -2.18
N GLY A 86 -0.86 -10.00 -1.64
CA GLY A 86 -1.91 -10.09 -0.62
C GLY A 86 -1.58 -9.34 0.67
N GLY A 87 -0.35 -9.42 1.14
CA GLY A 87 0.12 -8.66 2.30
C GLY A 87 0.06 -7.14 2.07
N ILE A 88 0.52 -6.66 0.90
CA ILE A 88 0.42 -5.26 0.51
C ILE A 88 -1.05 -4.81 0.44
N ALA A 89 -1.91 -5.61 -0.19
CA ALA A 89 -3.34 -5.33 -0.29
C ALA A 89 -4.00 -5.21 1.09
N TRP A 90 -3.61 -6.07 2.02
CA TRP A 90 -4.11 -6.03 3.39
C TRP A 90 -3.67 -4.76 4.14
N VAL A 91 -2.41 -4.33 3.99
CA VAL A 91 -1.92 -3.06 4.55
C VAL A 91 -2.66 -1.86 3.96
N GLN A 92 -2.87 -1.86 2.63
CA GLN A 92 -3.65 -0.81 1.95
C GLN A 92 -5.10 -0.76 2.43
N TRP A 93 -5.71 -1.92 2.64
CA TRP A 93 -7.05 -2.01 3.20
C TRP A 93 -7.12 -1.47 4.63
N ASP A 94 -6.13 -1.76 5.48
CA ASP A 94 -6.10 -1.23 6.85
C ASP A 94 -5.88 0.30 6.86
N ALA A 95 -5.07 0.83 5.93
CA ALA A 95 -4.94 2.27 5.73
C ALA A 95 -6.28 2.90 5.30
N ALA A 96 -6.98 2.30 4.34
CA ALA A 96 -8.29 2.78 3.91
C ALA A 96 -9.32 2.75 5.05
N ARG A 97 -9.31 1.69 5.87
CA ARG A 97 -10.15 1.57 7.05
C ARG A 97 -9.80 2.63 8.09
N PHE A 98 -8.52 2.89 8.33
CA PHE A 98 -8.07 3.93 9.24
C PHE A 98 -8.53 5.32 8.76
N ASN A 99 -8.37 5.63 7.48
CA ASN A 99 -8.84 6.89 6.89
C ASN A 99 -10.34 7.10 7.11
N ARG A 100 -11.15 6.03 7.02
CA ARG A 100 -12.60 6.10 7.20
C ARG A 100 -13.07 6.10 8.66
N THR A 101 -12.38 5.38 9.54
CA THR A 101 -12.89 5.09 10.90
C THR A 101 -12.03 5.67 12.03
N GLY A 102 -10.85 6.21 11.71
CA GLY A 102 -9.84 6.62 12.69
C GLY A 102 -9.26 5.47 13.53
N ARG A 103 -9.62 4.21 13.23
CA ARG A 103 -9.20 3.03 14.00
C ARG A 103 -8.29 2.15 13.16
N THR A 104 -7.07 1.96 13.65
CA THR A 104 -6.09 1.01 13.09
C THR A 104 -6.38 -0.43 13.54
N SER A 105 -6.03 -1.42 12.72
CA SER A 105 -6.06 -2.82 13.16
C SER A 105 -5.10 -3.06 14.33
N TRP A 106 -5.36 -4.14 15.08
CA TRP A 106 -4.50 -4.58 16.18
C TRP A 106 -3.06 -4.84 15.72
N LEU A 107 -2.87 -5.41 14.53
CA LEU A 107 -1.55 -5.66 13.96
C LEU A 107 -0.80 -4.36 13.64
N THR A 108 -1.48 -3.38 13.04
CA THR A 108 -0.86 -2.07 12.76
C THR A 108 -0.51 -1.32 14.05
N ARG A 109 -1.32 -1.45 15.11
CA ARG A 109 -0.97 -0.95 16.45
C ARG A 109 0.27 -1.62 17.02
N GLN A 110 0.40 -2.93 16.87
CA GLN A 110 1.60 -3.64 17.32
C GLN A 110 2.84 -3.25 16.53
N ALA A 111 2.73 -3.11 15.21
CA ALA A 111 3.83 -2.66 14.36
C ALA A 111 4.29 -1.25 14.74
N LEU A 112 3.36 -0.32 14.96
CA LEU A 112 3.64 1.02 15.46
C LEU A 112 4.28 0.99 16.86
N PHE A 113 3.76 0.16 17.76
CA PHE A 113 4.34 0.01 19.10
C PHE A 113 5.79 -0.50 19.04
N LEU A 114 6.06 -1.52 18.23
CA LEU A 114 7.41 -2.06 18.02
C LEU A 114 8.33 -1.02 17.37
N TYR A 115 7.85 -0.27 16.38
CA TYR A 115 8.61 0.79 15.72
C TYR A 115 8.93 1.94 16.67
N CYS A 116 7.97 2.43 17.45
CA CYS A 116 8.18 3.45 18.48
C CYS A 116 9.17 2.96 19.55
N ARG A 117 9.05 1.70 19.98
CA ARG A 117 9.96 1.09 20.95
C ARG A 117 11.37 0.94 20.40
N TRP A 118 11.50 0.57 19.12
CA TRP A 118 12.79 0.49 18.43
C TRP A 118 13.40 1.88 18.26
N THR A 119 12.67 2.86 17.76
CA THR A 119 13.19 4.23 17.59
C THR A 119 13.56 4.89 18.92
N GLN A 120 12.82 4.68 20.00
CA GLN A 120 13.21 5.13 21.34
C GLN A 120 14.52 4.48 21.81
N ARG A 121 14.74 3.21 21.50
CA ARG A 121 15.99 2.50 21.83
C ARG A 121 17.22 3.06 21.12
N TRP A 122 17.04 3.65 19.94
CA TRP A 122 18.14 4.23 19.15
C TRP A 122 18.29 5.75 19.29
N ARG A 123 17.26 6.48 19.76
CA ARG A 123 17.35 7.91 20.09
C ARG A 123 17.82 8.21 21.52
N GLY A 124 17.97 7.18 22.36
CA GLY A 124 18.50 7.28 23.72
C GLY A 124 20.02 7.07 23.83
N ARG A 125 20.75 7.13 22.72
CA ARG A 125 22.22 7.21 22.63
C ARG A 125 22.58 8.46 21.84
#